data_AF-A0A7J8G417-F1
#
_entry.id   AF-A0A7J8G417-F1
#
_cell.length_a   1.000
_cell.length_b   1.000
_cell.length_c   1.000
_cell.angle_alpha   90.00
_cell.angle_beta   90.00
_cell.angle_gamma   90.00
#
_symmetry.space_group_name_H-M   'P 1'
#
loop_
_entity.id
_entity.type
_entity.pdbx_description
1 polymer ?
#
loop_
_entity_poly.entity_id
_entity_poly.type
_entity_poly.pdbx_seq_one_letter_code
_entity_poly.pdbx_strand_id
1 'polypeptide(L)' 'MDWEEEQVSSPNILRLIYQGRFLHGNVTLGALKLPFGKTTVMHLVARETLPEPNSQGQRNREKTGESNCCVIL' A
#
# COMPACT_ATOMS: atom_id res chain seq x y z
N MET A 1 -10.46 -20.59 15.85
CA MET A 1 -9.07 -20.10 15.73
C MET A 1 -8.90 -19.80 14.25
N ASP A 2 -9.51 -18.71 13.82
CA ASP A 2 -9.93 -18.50 12.43
C ASP A 2 -8.79 -18.05 11.50
N TRP A 3 -7.57 -17.96 12.03
CA TRP A 3 -6.38 -17.47 11.31
C TRP A 3 -5.50 -18.58 10.73
N GLU A 4 -5.72 -19.86 11.11
CA GLU A 4 -4.93 -20.96 10.53
C GLU A 4 -5.24 -21.18 9.05
N GLU A 5 -6.48 -20.94 8.63
CA GLU A 5 -6.89 -21.06 7.22
C GLU A 5 -6.37 -19.92 6.34
N GLU A 6 -6.07 -18.76 6.92
CA GLU A 6 -5.48 -17.60 6.21
C GLU A 6 -3.94 -17.58 6.23
N GLN A 7 -3.30 -18.68 6.65
CA GLN A 7 -1.85 -18.75 6.68
C GLN A 7 -1.26 -18.64 5.27
N VAL A 8 -0.38 -17.65 5.08
CA VAL A 8 0.36 -17.49 3.83
C VAL A 8 1.61 -18.36 3.80
N SER A 9 1.93 -18.92 2.64
CA SER A 9 3.11 -19.77 2.43
C SER A 9 4.45 -19.02 2.55
N SER A 10 4.45 -17.71 2.29
CA SER A 10 5.63 -16.86 2.39
C SER A 10 5.27 -15.44 2.83
N PRO A 11 5.99 -14.83 3.78
CA PRO A 11 5.74 -13.45 4.20
C PRO A 11 6.00 -12.44 3.08
N ASN A 12 6.77 -12.80 2.05
CA ASN A 12 7.11 -11.90 0.94
C ASN A 12 5.91 -11.52 0.07
N ILE A 13 4.82 -12.27 0.16
CA ILE A 13 3.57 -11.97 -0.56
C ILE A 13 2.72 -10.94 0.19
N LEU A 14 3.02 -10.67 1.47
CA LEU A 14 2.29 -9.69 2.24
C LEU A 14 2.71 -8.28 1.82
N ARG A 15 1.72 -7.47 1.47
CA ARG A 15 1.91 -6.07 1.08
C ARG A 15 1.11 -5.17 1.99
N LEU A 16 1.80 -4.18 2.55
CA LEU A 16 1.20 -3.15 3.38
C LEU A 16 0.83 -1.95 2.49
N ILE A 17 -0.40 -1.46 2.62
CA ILE A 17 -0.90 -0.34 1.84
C ILE A 17 -1.20 0.82 2.79
N TYR A 18 -0.56 1.95 2.54
CA TYR A 18 -0.79 3.19 3.25
C TYR A 18 -1.25 4.27 2.27
N GLN A 19 -2.40 4.89 2.55
CA GLN A 19 -3.00 5.94 1.68
C GLN A 19 -3.11 5.53 0.20
N GLY A 20 -3.50 4.28 -0.06
CA GLY A 20 -3.62 3.75 -1.42
C GLY A 20 -2.29 3.45 -2.13
N ARG A 21 -1.16 3.44 -1.40
CA ARG A 21 0.17 3.11 -1.93
C ARG A 21 0.74 1.88 -1.27
N PHE A 22 1.26 0.96 -2.08
CA PHE A 22 2.02 -0.18 -1.59
C PHE A 22 3.34 0.28 -0.98
N LEU A 23 3.63 -0.23 0.21
CA LEU A 23 4.90 -0.04 0.88
C LEU A 23 5.84 -1.19 0.52
N HIS A 24 7.09 -0.84 0.18
CA HIS A 24 8.14 -1.81 -0.04
C HIS A 24 8.62 -2.40 1.29
N GLY A 25 9.02 -3.68 1.32
CA GLY A 25 9.42 -4.37 2.55
C GLY A 25 10.60 -3.72 3.29
N ASN A 26 11.40 -2.91 2.59
CA ASN A 26 12.54 -2.19 3.18
C ASN A 26 12.18 -0.80 3.75
N VAL A 27 10.93 -0.36 3.65
CA VAL A 27 10.48 0.94 4.19
C VAL A 27 10.18 0.80 5.67
N THR A 28 10.75 1.71 6.48
CA THR A 28 10.48 1.78 7.92
C THR A 28 9.38 2.80 8.23
N LEU A 29 8.68 2.62 9.36
CA LEU A 29 7.66 3.60 9.81
C LEU A 29 8.25 5.01 10.02
N GLY A 30 9.53 5.10 10.41
CA GLY A 30 10.24 6.38 10.55
C GLY A 30 10.37 7.15 9.23
N ALA A 31 10.48 6.45 8.10
CA ALA A 31 10.54 7.08 6.79
C ALA A 31 9.18 7.67 6.34
N LEU A 32 8.08 7.17 6.90
CA LEU A 32 6.71 7.62 6.56
C LEU A 32 6.31 8.92 7.27
N LYS A 33 7.17 9.47 8.15
CA LYS A 33 6.90 10.71 8.91
C LYS A 33 5.52 10.70 9.58
N LEU A 34 5.13 9.56 10.14
CA LEU A 34 3.83 9.41 10.80
C LEU A 34 3.78 10.31 12.05
N PRO A 35 2.66 11.00 12.29
CA PRO A 35 2.50 11.83 13.47
C PRO A 35 2.49 10.95 14.75
N PHE A 36 3.34 11.30 15.70
CA PHE A 36 3.39 10.63 17.01
C PHE A 36 2.05 10.77 17.75
N GLY A 37 1.67 9.74 18.49
CA GLY A 37 0.44 9.72 19.27
C GLY A 37 -0.84 9.65 18.44
N LYS A 38 -0.75 9.41 17.13
CA LYS A 38 -1.92 9.21 16.26
C LYS A 38 -2.01 7.78 15.76
N THR A 39 -3.24 7.31 15.65
CA THR A 39 -3.56 6.05 14.99
C THR A 39 -3.45 6.22 13.48
N THR A 40 -2.78 5.28 12.83
CA THR A 40 -2.66 5.23 11.36
C THR A 40 -3.34 3.97 10.84
N VAL A 41 -4.23 4.13 9.86
CA VAL A 41 -4.89 3.01 9.18
C VAL A 41 -4.04 2.55 7.99
N MET A 42 -3.84 1.24 7.89
CA MET A 42 -3.14 0.58 6.79
C MET A 42 -3.92 -0.67 6.41
N HIS A 43 -3.80 -1.09 5.15
CA HIS A 43 -4.41 -2.34 4.68
C HIS A 43 -3.31 -3.38 4.46
N LEU A 44 -3.55 -4.61 4.87
CA LEU A 44 -2.67 -5.74 4.60
C LEU A 44 -3.32 -6.63 3.55
N VAL A 45 -2.60 -6.95 2.48
CA VAL A 45 -3.08 -7.84 1.41
C VAL A 45 -2.03 -8.89 1.06
N ALA A 46 -2.45 -10.10 0.72
CA ALA A 46 -1.57 -11.13 0.18
C ALA A 46 -1.55 -11.05 -1.36
N ARG A 47 -0.48 -10.51 -1.94
CA ARG A 47 -0.27 -10.42 -3.39
C ARG A 47 1.19 -10.65 -3.77
N GLU A 48 1.43 -11.62 -4.64
CA GLU A 48 2.77 -11.93 -5.17
C GLU A 48 3.29 -10.81 -6.07
N THR A 49 2.46 -10.34 -7.00
CA THR A 49 2.81 -9.28 -7.97
C THR A 49 2.18 -7.94 -7.57
N LEU A 50 2.98 -6.87 -7.65
CA LEU A 50 2.46 -5.52 -7.56
C LEU A 50 1.77 -5.17 -8.89
N PRO A 51 0.61 -4.48 -8.88
CA PRO A 51 0.12 -3.86 -10.11
C PRO A 51 1.20 -2.93 -10.65
N GLU A 52 1.32 -2.84 -11.98
CA GLU A 52 2.33 -2.00 -12.62
C GLU A 52 2.34 -0.61 -11.99
N PRO A 53 3.52 -0.08 -11.61
CA PRO A 53 3.61 1.27 -11.06
C PRO A 53 3.00 2.20 -12.09
N ASN A 54 1.93 2.88 -11.72
CA ASN A 54 1.20 3.75 -12.63
C ASN A 54 2.21 4.72 -13.27
N SER A 55 2.51 4.55 -14.57
CA SER A 55 3.47 5.34 -15.35
C SER A 55 2.97 6.77 -15.60
N GLN A 56 2.23 7.36 -14.65
CA GLN A 56 1.76 8.75 -14.68
C GLN A 56 2.87 9.72 -14.26
N GLY A 57 4.05 9.53 -14.85
CA GLY A 57 5.23 10.36 -14.68
C GLY A 57 5.59 11.12 -15.94
N GLN A 58 4.62 11.56 -16.76
CA GLN A 58 4.85 12.58 -17.79
C GLN A 58 3.54 13.18 -18.34
N ARG A 59 2.71 13.77 -17.48
CA ARG A 59 1.76 14.79 -17.97
C ARG A 59 1.89 16.04 -17.13
N ASN A 60 2.62 16.98 -17.72
CA ASN A 60 2.72 18.36 -17.35
C ASN A 60 1.36 18.92 -16.91
N ARG A 61 1.36 19.53 -15.72
CA ARG A 61 0.53 20.66 -15.29
C ARG A 61 -1.01 20.51 -15.23
N GLU A 62 -1.50 21.04 -14.11
CA GLU A 62 -2.82 21.67 -13.90
C GLU A 62 -3.95 20.77 -13.37
N LYS A 63 -4.35 21.09 -12.12
CA LYS A 63 -5.71 21.03 -11.57
C LYS A 63 -6.54 19.78 -11.89
N THR A 64 -6.75 18.94 -10.87
CA THR A 64 -8.06 18.63 -10.26
C THR A 64 -7.84 17.43 -9.33
N GLY A 65 -8.20 17.60 -8.07
CA GLY A 65 -7.99 16.59 -7.04
C GLY A 65 -8.99 15.46 -7.15
N GLU A 66 -8.66 14.46 -7.96
CA GLU A 66 -9.26 13.12 -7.89
C GLU A 66 -8.15 12.10 -8.21
N SER A 67 -7.25 11.94 -7.24
CA SER A 67 -6.22 10.88 -7.30
C SER A 67 -6.94 9.55 -7.12
N ASN A 68 -7.15 8.85 -8.24
CA ASN A 68 -7.84 7.56 -8.32
C ASN A 68 -7.23 6.57 -7.30
N CYS A 69 -7.95 6.39 -6.18
CA CYS A 69 -7.66 5.42 -5.15
C CYS A 69 -7.99 4.02 -5.67
N CYS A 70 -7.25 3.02 -5.21
CA CYS A 70 -7.40 1.61 -5.54
C CYS A 70 -8.86 1.17 -5.78
N VAL A 71 -9.28 1.03 -7.04
CA VAL A 71 -10.42 0.18 -7.39
C VAL A 71 -9.90 -1.24 -7.42
N ILE A 72 -10.11 -1.96 -6.32
CA ILE A 72 -10.06 -3.42 -6.36
C ILE A 72 -11.40 -3.85 -6.94
N LEU A 73 -11.37 -4.30 -8.21
CA LEU A 73 -12.42 -5.11 -8.83
C LEU A 73 -12.41 -6.50 -8.19
#